data_AF-A0A7X4RUR9-F1
#
_entry.id   AF-A0A7X4RUR9-F1
#
_cell.length_a   1.000
_cell.length_b   1.000
_cell.length_c   1.000
_cell.angle_alpha   90.00
_cell.angle_beta   90.00
_cell.angle_gamma   90.00
#
_symmetry.space_group_name_H-M   'P 1'
#
loop_
_entity.id
_entity.type
_entity.pdbx_description
1 polymer ?
#
loop_
_entity_poly.entity_id
_entity_poly.type
_entity_poly.pdbx_seq_one_letter_code
_entity_poly.pdbx_strand_id
1 'polypeptide(L)'
;MSCSCCGKALNNGMIHKKDATTGQKYKSCPHCSDANGGEHVFHPYPSNFGNTPARKTARNPTGYQSYCVDCRHLDKGVVSTVYQNGRVCSSLV
;
A
#
# COMPACT_ATOMS: atom_id res chain seq x y z
N MET A 1 4.52 -13.97 0.60
CA MET A 1 5.17 -13.82 -0.72
C MET A 1 5.94 -12.49 -0.77
N SER A 2 6.98 -12.41 -1.60
CA SER A 2 7.82 -11.21 -1.78
C SER A 2 7.56 -10.55 -3.12
N CYS A 3 7.74 -9.23 -3.19
CA CYS A 3 7.61 -8.44 -4.40
C CYS A 3 8.74 -8.76 -5.38
N SER A 4 8.42 -9.11 -6.61
CA SER A 4 9.41 -9.40 -7.66
C SER A 4 10.26 -8.19 -8.05
N CYS A 5 9.75 -6.96 -7.90
CA CYS A 5 10.49 -5.73 -8.22
C CYS A 5 11.48 -5.29 -7.15
N CYS A 6 11.08 -5.29 -5.86
CA CYS A 6 11.93 -4.74 -4.78
C CYS A 6 12.36 -5.76 -3.72
N GLY A 7 11.95 -7.03 -3.84
CA GLY A 7 12.31 -8.12 -2.93
C GLY A 7 11.65 -8.08 -1.54
N LYS A 8 10.97 -6.99 -1.18
CA LYS A 8 10.32 -6.84 0.13
C LYS A 8 8.99 -7.60 0.19
N ALA A 9 8.57 -8.01 1.38
CA ALA A 9 7.32 -8.77 1.59
C ALA A 9 6.07 -8.02 1.09
N LEU A 10 5.18 -8.70 0.35
CA LEU A 10 3.96 -8.11 -0.23
C LEU A 10 2.98 -7.59 0.83
N ASN A 11 2.93 -8.24 2.00
CA ASN A 11 2.07 -7.85 3.11
C ASN A 11 2.61 -6.65 3.93
N ASN A 12 3.71 -6.02 3.51
CA ASN A 12 4.27 -4.85 4.20
C ASN A 12 3.61 -3.55 3.74
N GLY A 13 2.78 -2.97 4.62
CA GLY A 13 2.04 -1.73 4.36
C GLY A 13 2.80 -0.45 4.70
N MET A 14 4.09 -0.52 5.00
CA MET A 14 4.94 0.64 5.32
C MET A 14 5.85 1.03 4.16
N ILE A 15 5.74 0.36 3.02
CA ILE A 15 6.57 0.66 1.85
C ILE A 15 5.99 1.88 1.15
N HIS A 16 6.85 2.87 0.94
CA HIS A 16 6.52 4.10 0.22
C HIS A 16 7.39 4.20 -1.02
N LYS A 17 6.81 4.77 -2.07
CA LYS A 17 7.52 5.15 -3.29
C LYS A 17 7.12 6.56 -3.69
N LYS A 18 7.99 7.21 -4.46
CA LYS A 18 7.73 8.52 -5.04
C LYS A 18 7.81 8.34 -6.55
N ASP A 19 6.79 8.81 -7.26
CA ASP A 19 6.85 8.88 -8.72
C ASP A 19 7.93 9.90 -9.12
N ALA A 20 8.87 9.48 -9.98
CA ALA A 20 10.02 10.29 -10.35
C ALA A 20 9.65 11.51 -11.20
N THR A 21 8.56 11.42 -11.97
CA THR A 21 8.13 12.46 -12.91
C THR A 21 7.28 13.53 -12.22
N THR A 22 6.29 13.11 -11.44
CA THR A 22 5.31 14.01 -10.78
C THR A 22 5.70 14.36 -9.36
N GLY A 23 6.58 13.58 -8.75
CA GLY A 23 6.93 13.67 -7.34
C GLY A 23 5.82 13.21 -6.38
N GLN A 24 4.71 12.67 -6.91
CA GLN A 24 3.61 12.16 -6.09
C GLN A 24 4.07 10.99 -5.23
N LYS A 25 3.72 11.03 -3.95
CA LYS A 25 4.01 9.94 -3.01
C LYS A 25 2.92 8.88 -3.09
N TYR A 26 3.36 7.63 -2.99
CA TYR A 26 2.50 6.47 -2.92
C TYR A 26 2.92 5.57 -1.77
N LYS A 27 1.96 4.79 -1.28
CA LYS A 27 2.15 3.80 -0.21
C LYS A 27 1.56 2.47 -0.64
N SER A 28 2.21 1.37 -0.28
CA SER A 28 1.73 0.02 -0.60
C SER A 28 0.48 -0.31 0.22
N CYS A 29 -0.51 -0.93 -0.42
CA CYS A 29 -1.59 -1.61 0.29
C CYS A 29 -1.28 -3.11 0.35
N PRO A 30 -1.10 -3.70 1.55
CA PRO A 30 -0.82 -5.13 1.69
C PRO A 30 -1.86 -6.01 1.02
N HIS A 31 -3.13 -5.65 1.14
CA HIS A 31 -4.25 -6.46 0.67
C HIS A 31 -4.38 -6.44 -0.85
N CYS A 32 -4.13 -5.28 -1.49
CA CYS A 32 -4.00 -5.21 -2.95
C CYS A 32 -2.74 -5.92 -3.44
N SER A 33 -1.63 -5.82 -2.71
CA SER A 33 -0.37 -6.47 -3.07
C SER A 33 -0.48 -7.99 -3.00
N ASP A 34 -1.17 -8.51 -1.99
CA ASP A 34 -1.46 -9.93 -1.84
C ASP A 34 -2.40 -10.44 -2.95
N ALA A 35 -3.48 -9.72 -3.24
CA ALA A 35 -4.39 -10.03 -4.34
C ALA A 35 -3.71 -9.99 -5.72
N ASN A 36 -2.75 -9.09 -5.92
CA ASN A 36 -1.95 -9.02 -7.14
C ASN A 36 -0.97 -10.21 -7.28
N GLY A 37 -0.54 -10.81 -6.17
CA GLY A 37 0.20 -12.08 -6.17
C GLY A 37 1.61 -12.04 -6.78
N GLY A 38 2.21 -10.86 -7.02
CA GLY A 38 3.55 -10.77 -7.60
C GLY A 38 4.32 -9.49 -7.29
N GLU A 39 3.63 -8.35 -7.33
CA GLU A 39 4.23 -7.04 -7.03
C GLU A 39 3.43 -6.26 -5.98
N HIS A 40 4.09 -5.32 -5.31
CA HIS A 40 3.38 -4.34 -4.48
C HIS A 40 2.44 -3.50 -5.34
N VAL A 41 1.25 -3.30 -4.82
CA VAL A 41 0.27 -2.35 -5.36
C VAL A 41 0.26 -1.10 -4.50
N PHE A 42 0.52 0.03 -5.14
CA PHE A 42 0.68 1.34 -4.55
C PHE A 42 -0.53 2.24 -4.83
N HIS A 43 -1.00 2.93 -3.80
CA HIS A 43 -2.06 3.94 -3.92
C HIS A 43 -1.56 5.32 -3.47
N PRO A 44 -2.17 6.41 -3.95
CA PRO A 44 -1.78 7.77 -3.57
C PRO A 44 -1.71 7.97 -2.07
N TYR A 45 -0.61 8.57 -1.62
CA TYR A 45 -0.36 8.86 -0.22
C TYR A 45 -0.29 10.38 0.01
N PRO A 46 -0.98 10.92 1.03
CA PRO A 46 -1.73 10.20 2.08
C PRO A 46 -3.21 9.91 1.77
N SER A 47 -3.74 10.43 0.65
CA SER A 47 -5.18 10.51 0.37
C SER A 47 -5.93 9.17 0.43
N ASN A 48 -5.34 8.08 -0.09
CA ASN A 48 -6.02 6.78 -0.14
C ASN A 48 -5.91 5.94 1.13
N PHE A 49 -5.28 6.43 2.20
CA PHE A 49 -5.08 5.67 3.44
C PHE A 49 -5.81 6.30 4.63
N GLY A 50 -5.69 7.62 4.76
CA GLY A 50 -6.12 8.33 5.96
C GLY A 50 -5.32 7.93 7.21
N ASN A 51 -5.60 8.60 8.32
CA ASN A 51 -4.91 8.39 9.58
C ASN A 51 -5.89 8.27 10.76
N THR A 52 -5.42 7.67 11.85
CA THR A 52 -6.14 7.64 13.12
C THR A 52 -5.18 7.79 14.30
N PRO A 53 -5.61 8.39 15.42
CA PRO A 53 -4.78 8.48 16.62
C PRO A 53 -4.28 7.12 17.11
N ALA A 54 -5.13 6.08 17.05
CA ALA A 54 -4.81 4.72 17.50
C ALA A 54 -3.65 4.06 16.72
N ARG A 55 -3.31 4.56 15.53
CA ARG A 55 -2.22 4.04 14.71
C ARG A 55 -0.91 4.81 14.89
N LYS A 56 -0.90 5.85 15.72
CA LYS A 56 0.30 6.64 16.01
C LYS A 56 1.29 5.82 16.83
N THR A 57 2.50 5.69 16.33
CA THR A 57 3.63 5.05 17.02
C THR A 57 4.91 5.82 16.69
N ALA A 58 6.02 5.55 17.39
CA ALA A 58 7.31 6.15 17.04
C ALA A 58 7.72 5.93 15.57
N ARG A 59 7.32 4.80 14.97
CA ARG A 59 7.59 4.45 13.56
C ARG A 59 6.49 4.86 12.58
N ASN A 60 5.35 5.34 13.09
CA ASN A 60 4.23 5.87 12.31
C ASN A 60 3.66 7.09 13.05
N PRO A 61 4.42 8.20 13.15
CA PRO A 61 4.07 9.32 14.05
C PRO A 61 2.76 10.01 13.66
N THR A 62 2.42 9.97 12.37
CA THR A 62 1.19 10.51 11.81
C THR A 62 -0.02 9.60 11.95
N GLY A 63 0.18 8.30 12.22
CA GLY A 63 -0.90 7.35 12.45
C GLY A 63 -1.62 6.88 11.18
N TYR A 64 -0.91 6.75 10.06
CA TYR A 64 -1.53 6.27 8.82
C TYR A 64 -2.00 4.82 8.91
N GLN A 65 -3.08 4.51 8.21
CA GLN A 65 -3.61 3.15 8.11
C GLN A 65 -2.69 2.25 7.29
N SER A 66 -2.66 0.95 7.61
CA SER A 66 -1.89 -0.04 6.82
C SER A 66 -2.47 -0.23 5.43
N TYR A 67 -3.79 -0.32 5.32
CA TYR A 67 -4.52 -0.63 4.09
C TYR A 67 -5.13 0.64 3.49
N CYS A 68 -5.41 0.62 2.18
CA CYS A 68 -6.13 1.71 1.54
C CYS A 68 -7.58 1.78 2.05
N VAL A 69 -8.27 2.88 1.77
CA VAL A 69 -9.66 3.14 2.17
C VAL A 69 -10.62 2.04 1.72
N ASP A 70 -10.40 1.49 0.53
CA ASP A 70 -11.26 0.45 -0.02
C ASP A 70 -11.02 -0.91 0.64
N CYS A 71 -9.76 -1.23 0.96
CA CYS A 71 -9.40 -2.51 1.56
C CYS A 71 -9.54 -2.54 3.08
N ARG A 72 -9.48 -1.40 3.78
CA ARG A 72 -9.47 -1.40 5.27
C ARG A 72 -10.79 -1.82 5.90
N HIS A 73 -11.88 -1.85 5.12
CA HIS A 73 -13.19 -2.29 5.57
C HIS A 73 -13.53 -3.72 5.13
N LEU A 74 -12.61 -4.40 4.42
CA LEU A 74 -12.82 -5.78 3.99
C LEU A 74 -12.60 -6.75 5.16
N ASP A 75 -13.43 -7.80 5.18
CA ASP A 75 -13.28 -8.91 6.09
C ASP A 75 -12.02 -9.73 5.79
N LYS A 76 -11.52 -10.42 6.81
CA LYS A 76 -10.36 -11.31 6.67
C LYS A 76 -10.66 -12.42 5.67
N GLY A 77 -9.74 -12.64 4.72
CA GLY A 77 -9.83 -13.70 3.73
C GLY A 77 -10.61 -13.32 2.47
N VAL A 78 -11.27 -12.15 2.44
CA VAL A 78 -11.79 -11.57 1.20
C VAL A 78 -10.60 -11.14 0.34
N VAL A 79 -10.66 -11.30 -0.97
CA VAL A 79 -9.61 -10.82 -1.89
C VAL A 79 -9.90 -9.35 -2.26
N SER A 80 -8.86 -8.51 -2.37
CA SER A 80 -9.07 -7.12 -2.83
C SER A 80 -9.62 -7.14 -4.26
N THR A 81 -10.71 -6.41 -4.49
CA THR A 81 -11.25 -6.18 -5.85
C THR A 81 -10.64 -4.93 -6.50
N VAL A 82 -9.97 -4.08 -5.73
CA VAL A 82 -9.40 -2.80 -6.19
C VAL A 82 -7.90 -2.86 -6.47
N TYR A 83 -7.30 -4.05 -6.46
CA TYR A 83 -5.85 -4.21 -6.68
C TYR A 83 -5.40 -3.69 -8.05
N GLN A 84 -6.29 -3.70 -9.04
CA GLN A 84 -6.03 -3.19 -10.39
C GLN A 84 -6.05 -1.65 -10.47
N ASN A 85 -6.61 -0.97 -9.46
CA ASN A 85 -6.72 0.50 -9.42
C ASN A 85 -5.45 1.17 -8.89
N GLY A 86 -4.47 0.38 -8.43
CA GLY A 86 -3.20 0.89 -7.93
C GLY A 86 -2.08 0.76 -8.96
N ARG A 87 -0.94 1.38 -8.65
CA ARG A 87 0.28 1.27 -9.46
C ARG A 87 1.14 0.12 -8.97
N VAL A 88 1.61 -0.72 -9.90
CA VAL A 88 2.54 -1.80 -9.56
C VAL A 88 3.93 -1.25 -9.25
N CYS A 89 4.69 -2.00 -8.44
CA CYS A 89 5.99 -1.58 -7.92
C CYS A 89 6.98 -1.18 -9.02
N SER A 90 7.03 -1.96 -10.10
CA SER A 90 7.83 -1.73 -11.31
C SER A 90 7.52 -0.41 -12.02
N SER A 91 6.27 0.06 -11.97
CA SER A 91 5.84 1.32 -12.62
C SER A 91 6.26 2.59 -11.86
N LEU A 92 6.89 2.43 -10.70
CA LEU A 92 7.36 3.50 -9.80
C LEU A 92 8.87 3.33 -9.50
N VAL A 93 9.62 2.72 -10.42
CA VAL A 93 11.08 2.62 -10.38
C VAL A 93 11.66 3.75 -11.22
#